data_AF-A0A653DGC8-F1
#
_entry.id   AF-A0A653DGC8-F1
#
_cell.length_a   1.000
_cell.length_b   1.000
_cell.length_c   1.000
_cell.angle_alpha   90.00
_cell.angle_beta   90.00
_cell.angle_gamma   90.00
#
_symmetry.space_group_name_H-M   'P 1'
#
loop_
_entity.id
_entity.type
_entity.pdbx_description
1 polymer ?
#
loop_
_entity_poly.entity_id
_entity_poly.type
_entity_poly.pdbx_seq_one_letter_code
_entity_poly.pdbx_strand_id
1 'polypeptide(L)'
;MPLCSYLAATLGWPSIFYCFGTVGLIWCTIWMMVVKDSPQEDPRITDSELKYITESLKDVETNKPAKIPWKSFVTSMPVWAITVSHFSENWGFYTMLTQLPKYMKSKIYLCLYTELLKFLDTEYYA
;
A
#
# COMPACT_ATOMS: atom_id res chain seq x y z
N MET A 1 5.05 2.14 14.29
CA MET A 1 5.97 3.20 13.81
C MET A 1 6.99 3.58 14.90
N PRO A 2 7.78 2.65 15.45
CA PRO A 2 8.74 2.98 16.50
C PRO A 2 9.85 3.92 16.01
N LEU A 3 10.28 3.76 14.75
CA LEU A 3 11.34 4.58 14.14
C LEU A 3 10.93 6.06 13.99
N CYS A 4 9.73 6.33 13.48
CA CYS A 4 9.24 7.71 13.34
C CYS A 4 9.03 8.39 14.69
N SER A 5 8.54 7.64 15.70
CA SER A 5 8.40 8.15 17.06
C SER A 5 9.75 8.47 17.70
N TYR A 6 10.77 7.64 17.46
CA TYR A 6 12.13 7.87 17.95
C TYR A 6 12.80 9.08 17.29
N LEU A 7 12.65 9.23 15.97
CA LEU A 7 13.18 10.37 15.22
C LEU A 7 12.50 11.69 15.62
N ALA A 8 11.18 11.69 15.78
CA ALA A 8 10.45 12.87 16.25
C ALA A 8 10.86 13.30 17.67
N ALA A 9 11.10 12.32 18.56
CA ALA A 9 11.47 12.60 19.95
C ALA A 9 12.90 13.15 20.11
N THR A 10 13.82 12.78 19.21
CA THR A 10 15.25 13.13 19.32
C THR A 10 15.66 14.32 18.45
N LEU A 11 15.10 14.42 17.24
CA LEU A 11 15.52 15.39 16.21
C LEU A 11 14.38 16.33 15.78
N GLY A 12 13.22 16.21 16.44
CA GLY A 12 12.01 16.98 16.13
C GLY A 12 11.21 16.43 14.95
N TRP A 13 9.94 16.81 14.88
CA TRP A 13 9.00 16.40 13.82
C TRP A 13 9.50 16.64 12.37
N PRO A 14 10.24 17.72 12.06
CA PRO A 14 10.76 17.95 10.69
C PRO A 14 11.71 16.84 10.20
N SER A 15 12.43 16.15 11.10
CA SER A 15 13.40 15.11 10.75
C SER A 15 12.79 13.93 9.97
N ILE A 16 11.52 13.63 10.19
CA ILE A 16 10.79 12.57 9.49
C ILE A 16 10.74 12.89 7.99
N PHE A 17 10.43 14.13 7.62
CA PHE A 17 10.35 14.54 6.22
C PHE A 17 11.69 14.49 5.53
N TYR A 18 12.77 14.90 6.21
CA TYR A 18 14.11 14.81 5.65
C TYR A 18 14.56 13.36 5.45
N CYS A 19 14.29 12.47 6.40
CA CYS A 19 14.66 11.05 6.29
C CYS A 19 13.90 10.35 5.14
N PHE A 20 12.56 10.41 5.14
CA PHE A 20 11.77 9.75 4.10
C PHE A 20 11.92 10.44 2.74
N GLY A 21 12.08 11.77 2.72
CA GLY A 21 12.33 12.53 1.49
C GLY A 21 13.66 12.16 0.83
N THR A 22 14.74 12.07 1.60
CA THR A 22 16.06 11.67 1.05
C THR A 22 16.06 10.24 0.55
N VAL A 23 15.46 9.29 1.28
CA VAL A 23 15.28 7.91 0.81
C VAL A 23 14.47 7.86 -0.49
N GLY A 24 13.40 8.63 -0.58
CA GLY A 24 12.58 8.74 -1.79
C GLY A 24 13.37 9.31 -2.98
N LEU A 25 14.20 10.33 -2.77
CA LEU A 25 15.06 10.89 -3.81
C LEU A 25 16.11 9.88 -4.28
N ILE A 26 16.78 9.20 -3.36
CA ILE A 26 17.75 8.15 -3.70
C ILE A 26 17.05 7.06 -4.53
N TRP A 27 15.90 6.58 -4.09
CA TRP A 27 15.13 5.58 -4.83
C TRP A 27 14.70 6.07 -6.22
N CYS A 28 14.23 7.30 -6.34
CA CYS A 28 13.84 7.91 -7.61
C CYS A 28 15.03 7.99 -8.58
N THR A 29 16.21 8.39 -8.10
CA THR A 29 17.42 8.42 -8.94
C THR A 29 17.82 7.03 -9.42
N ILE A 30 17.75 6.00 -8.56
CA ILE A 30 17.98 4.60 -8.94
C ILE A 30 16.97 4.17 -10.00
N TRP A 31 15.68 4.49 -9.80
CA TRP A 31 14.62 4.13 -10.74
C TRP A 31 14.87 4.72 -12.13
N MET A 32 15.23 6.00 -12.23
CA MET A 32 15.54 6.65 -13.51
C MET A 32 16.77 6.04 -14.22
N MET A 33 17.73 5.51 -13.45
CA MET A 33 18.90 4.83 -14.02
C MET A 33 18.58 3.42 -14.51
N VAL A 34 17.74 2.68 -13.77
CA VAL A 34 17.45 1.26 -14.02
C VAL A 34 16.30 1.04 -14.99
N VAL A 35 15.24 1.84 -14.92
CA VAL A 35 14.02 1.63 -15.68
C VAL A 35 14.04 2.48 -16.94
N LYS A 36 13.74 1.85 -18.09
CA LYS A 36 13.61 2.49 -19.40
C LYS A 36 12.17 2.38 -19.87
N ASP A 37 11.69 3.43 -20.54
CA ASP A 37 10.29 3.54 -20.98
C ASP A 37 9.98 2.63 -22.18
N SER A 38 11.02 2.27 -22.95
CA SER A 38 10.91 1.43 -24.14
C SER A 38 11.89 0.27 -24.06
N PRO A 39 11.44 -0.98 -24.32
CA PRO A 39 12.32 -2.15 -24.37
C PRO A 39 13.34 -2.07 -25.50
N GLN A 40 13.13 -1.21 -26.51
CA GLN A 40 14.08 -0.99 -27.61
C GLN A 40 15.26 -0.08 -27.21
N GLU A 41 15.12 0.70 -26.13
CA GLU A 41 16.14 1.63 -25.64
C GLU A 41 16.99 1.03 -24.50
N ASP A 42 16.69 -0.21 -24.08
CA ASP A 42 17.42 -0.88 -22.99
C ASP A 42 18.67 -1.60 -23.54
N PRO A 43 19.90 -1.20 -23.17
CA PRO A 43 21.11 -1.88 -23.60
C PRO A 43 21.33 -3.25 -22.92
N ARG A 44 20.50 -3.63 -21.94
CA ARG A 44 20.58 -4.90 -21.21
C ARG A 44 19.66 -6.00 -21.77
N ILE A 45 18.78 -5.67 -22.72
CA ILE A 45 17.85 -6.64 -23.30
C ILE A 45 18.57 -7.52 -24.33
N THR A 46 18.22 -8.81 -24.36
CA THR A 46 18.74 -9.75 -25.37
C THR A 46 17.86 -9.71 -26.62
N ASP A 47 18.44 -9.90 -27.81
CA ASP A 47 17.71 -9.92 -29.08
C ASP A 47 16.51 -10.90 -29.09
N SER A 48 16.64 -12.04 -28.41
CA SER A 48 15.57 -13.02 -28.26
C SER A 48 14.39 -12.50 -27.41
N GLU A 49 14.69 -11.75 -26.36
CA GLU A 49 13.69 -11.16 -25.45
C GLU A 49 12.99 -9.98 -26.14
N LEU A 50 13.74 -9.12 -26.82
CA LEU A 50 13.20 -8.02 -27.61
C LEU A 50 12.25 -8.53 -28.69
N LYS A 51 12.62 -9.62 -29.38
CA LYS A 51 11.76 -10.25 -30.38
C LYS A 51 10.48 -10.83 -29.76
N TYR A 52 10.59 -11.54 -28.64
CA TYR A 52 9.44 -12.09 -27.92
C TYR A 52 8.44 -11.00 -27.48
N ILE A 53 8.94 -9.91 -26.90
CA ILE A 53 8.13 -8.78 -26.44
C ILE A 53 7.45 -8.09 -27.63
N THR A 54 8.21 -7.83 -28.70
CA THR A 54 7.68 -7.14 -29.90
C THR A 54 6.63 -7.99 -30.62
N GLU A 55 6.83 -9.31 -30.73
CA GLU A 55 5.85 -10.21 -31.32
C GLU A 55 4.58 -10.33 -30.47
N SER A 56 4.71 -10.34 -29.14
CA SER A 56 3.57 -10.36 -28.21
C SER A 56 2.79 -9.04 -28.21
N LEU A 57 3.43 -7.91 -28.47
CA LEU A 57 2.80 -6.58 -28.53
C LEU A 57 2.18 -6.26 -29.89
N LYS A 58 2.64 -6.87 -30.99
CA LYS A 58 2.12 -6.62 -32.35
C LYS A 58 0.62 -6.89 -32.48
N ASP A 59 0.07 -7.85 -31.74
CA ASP A 59 -1.38 -8.11 -31.71
C ASP A 59 -2.17 -6.95 -31.08
N VAL A 60 -1.52 -6.10 -30.28
CA VAL A 60 -2.13 -4.94 -29.63
C VAL A 60 -2.03 -3.69 -30.51
N GLU A 61 -0.91 -3.49 -31.22
CA GLU A 61 -0.63 -2.28 -32.01
C GLU A 61 -1.27 -2.24 -33.41
N THR A 62 -1.78 -3.35 -33.93
CA THR A 62 -2.48 -3.36 -35.25
C THR A 62 -3.83 -2.63 -35.24
N ASN A 63 -4.32 -2.26 -34.05
CA ASN A 63 -5.48 -1.40 -33.91
C ASN A 63 -5.03 0.07 -33.91
N LYS A 64 -5.34 0.78 -35.02
CA LYS A 64 -5.44 2.26 -35.14
C LYS A 64 -5.93 2.87 -33.82
N PRO A 65 -5.64 4.15 -33.46
CA PRO A 65 -6.09 4.76 -32.21
C PRO A 65 -7.60 4.62 -32.05
N ALA A 66 -8.00 3.53 -31.41
CA ALA A 66 -9.38 3.15 -31.29
C ALA A 66 -9.92 4.07 -30.22
N LYS A 67 -11.01 4.78 -30.52
CA LYS A 67 -11.74 5.52 -29.48
C LYS A 67 -12.04 4.53 -28.37
N ILE A 68 -11.37 4.69 -27.23
CA ILE A 68 -11.51 3.81 -26.07
C ILE A 68 -13.01 3.79 -25.73
N PRO A 69 -13.69 2.64 -25.79
CA PRO A 69 -15.13 2.57 -25.60
C PRO A 69 -15.45 2.63 -24.10
N TRP A 70 -15.29 3.81 -23.49
CA TRP A 70 -15.50 4.07 -22.06
C TRP A 70 -16.82 3.52 -21.52
N LYS A 71 -17.90 3.67 -22.29
CA LYS A 71 -19.22 3.15 -21.90
C LYS A 71 -19.23 1.63 -21.79
N SER A 72 -18.64 0.92 -22.75
CA SER A 72 -18.57 -0.55 -22.73
C SER A 72 -17.64 -1.05 -21.62
N PHE A 73 -16.53 -0.36 -21.36
CA PHE A 73 -15.61 -0.67 -20.27
C PHE A 73 -16.30 -0.55 -18.89
N VAL A 74 -16.93 0.60 -18.60
CA VAL A 74 -17.61 0.85 -17.32
C VAL A 74 -18.87 0.02 -17.15
N THR A 75 -19.50 -0.44 -18.24
CA THR A 75 -20.70 -1.31 -18.16
C THR A 75 -20.34 -2.80 -18.08
N SER A 76 -19.06 -3.15 -18.17
CA SER A 76 -18.63 -4.56 -18.15
C SER A 76 -18.71 -5.16 -16.74
N MET A 77 -19.23 -6.38 -16.65
CA MET A 77 -19.36 -7.11 -15.38
C MET A 77 -18.03 -7.39 -14.67
N PRO A 78 -16.92 -7.73 -15.35
CA PRO A 78 -15.63 -7.94 -14.69
C PRO A 78 -15.09 -6.68 -14.00
N VAL A 79 -15.29 -5.49 -14.59
CA VAL A 79 -14.86 -4.22 -13.99
C VAL A 79 -15.61 -3.95 -12.69
N TRP A 80 -16.92 -4.19 -12.66
CA TRP A 80 -17.70 -4.06 -11.43
C TRP A 80 -17.33 -5.11 -10.37
N ALA A 81 -17.06 -6.35 -10.76
CA ALA A 81 -16.59 -7.38 -9.83
C ALA A 81 -15.30 -6.96 -9.12
N ILE A 82 -14.29 -6.52 -9.89
CA ILE A 82 -13.02 -6.04 -9.34
C ILE A 82 -13.23 -4.80 -8.46
N THR A 83 -14.07 -3.87 -8.90
CA THR A 83 -14.36 -2.63 -8.16
C THR A 83 -14.99 -2.93 -6.80
N VAL A 84 -15.99 -3.81 -6.75
CA VAL A 84 -16.66 -4.20 -5.50
C VAL A 84 -15.70 -4.98 -4.60
N SER A 85 -14.90 -5.89 -5.15
CA SER A 85 -13.87 -6.60 -4.38
C SER A 85 -12.88 -5.64 -3.73
N HIS A 86 -12.29 -4.72 -4.50
CA HIS A 86 -11.38 -3.71 -3.95
C HIS A 86 -12.06 -2.78 -2.96
N PHE A 87 -13.30 -2.38 -3.21
CA PHE A 87 -14.05 -1.56 -2.28
C PHE A 87 -14.25 -2.28 -0.95
N SER A 88 -14.65 -3.55 -0.98
CA SER A 88 -14.86 -4.36 0.22
C SER A 88 -13.58 -4.59 1.01
N GLU A 89 -12.46 -4.83 0.33
CA GLU A 89 -11.14 -4.97 0.93
C GLU A 89 -10.70 -3.66 1.60
N ASN A 90 -10.76 -2.54 0.88
CA ASN A 90 -10.38 -1.23 1.41
C ASN A 90 -11.26 -0.86 2.62
N TRP A 91 -12.57 -1.05 2.51
CA TRP A 91 -13.51 -0.79 3.60
C TRP A 91 -13.18 -1.62 4.84
N GLY A 92 -12.97 -2.94 4.67
CA GLY A 92 -12.62 -3.85 5.76
C GLY A 92 -11.29 -3.47 6.40
N PHE A 93 -10.27 -3.18 5.59
CA PHE A 93 -8.96 -2.77 6.04
C PHE A 93 -9.00 -1.45 6.82
N TYR A 94 -9.67 -0.41 6.32
CA TYR A 94 -9.82 0.87 7.02
C TYR A 94 -10.64 0.72 8.30
N THR A 95 -11.69 -0.08 8.28
CA THR A 95 -12.49 -0.36 9.48
C THR A 95 -11.62 -1.02 10.55
N MET A 96 -10.86 -2.05 10.17
CA MET A 96 -9.93 -2.70 11.09
C MET A 96 -8.88 -1.70 11.60
N LEU A 97 -8.23 -0.94 10.72
CA LEU A 97 -7.20 0.02 11.09
C LEU A 97 -7.70 1.10 12.07
N THR A 98 -8.92 1.59 11.89
CA THR A 98 -9.49 2.67 12.71
C THR A 98 -10.12 2.18 14.01
N GLN A 99 -10.75 1.01 13.99
CA GLN A 99 -11.43 0.43 15.15
C GLN A 99 -10.48 -0.39 16.02
N LEU A 100 -9.39 -0.94 15.48
CA LEU A 100 -8.42 -1.73 16.24
C LEU A 100 -7.84 -0.96 17.44
N PRO A 101 -7.37 0.30 17.31
CA PRO A 101 -6.89 1.06 18.47
C PRO A 101 -8.00 1.33 19.50
N LYS A 102 -9.23 1.57 19.05
CA LYS A 102 -10.39 1.81 19.94
C LYS A 102 -10.80 0.55 20.69
N TYR A 103 -10.83 -0.59 20.00
CA TYR A 103 -11.13 -1.90 20.59
C TYR A 103 -10.08 -2.30 21.62
N MET A 104 -8.79 -2.19 21.27
CA MET A 104 -7.68 -2.44 22.19
C MET A 104 -7.76 -1.50 23.41
N LYS A 105 -8.04 -0.21 23.20
CA LYS A 105 -8.17 0.77 24.30
C LYS A 105 -9.36 0.48 25.21
N SER A 106 -10.53 0.17 24.66
CA SER A 106 -11.76 0.03 25.43
C SER A 106 -11.91 -1.33 26.10
N LYS A 107 -11.56 -2.43 25.42
CA LYS A 107 -11.81 -3.79 25.93
C LYS A 107 -10.64 -4.33 26.74
N ILE A 108 -9.40 -4.10 26.33
CA ILE A 108 -8.22 -4.67 27.01
C ILE A 108 -7.89 -3.88 28.28
N TYR A 109 -7.86 -2.55 28.24
CA TYR A 109 -7.57 -1.75 29.44
C TYR A 109 -8.70 -1.85 30.47
N LEU A 110 -9.96 -1.92 30.03
CA LEU A 110 -11.09 -2.14 30.95
C LEU A 110 -11.01 -3.54 31.59
N CYS A 111 -10.72 -4.58 30.81
CA CYS A 111 -10.59 -5.94 31.33
C CYS A 111 -9.45 -6.05 32.36
N LEU A 112 -8.26 -5.50 32.06
CA LEU A 112 -7.13 -5.46 33.00
C LEU A 112 -7.47 -4.72 34.29
N TYR A 113 -8.14 -3.57 34.19
CA TYR A 113 -8.55 -2.80 35.36
C TYR A 113 -9.60 -3.53 36.20
N THR A 114 -10.59 -4.17 35.56
CA THR A 114 -11.62 -4.95 36.26
C THR A 114 -11.03 -6.18 36.97
N GLU A 115 -10.10 -6.89 36.34
CA GLU A 115 -9.44 -8.05 36.98
C GLU A 115 -8.49 -7.63 38.13
N LEU A 116 -7.79 -6.49 37.98
CA LEU A 116 -7.01 -5.91 39.08
C LEU A 116 -7.89 -5.50 40.27
N LEU A 117 -9.05 -4.87 40.03
CA LEU A 117 -9.98 -4.52 41.10
C LEU A 117 -10.51 -5.76 41.82
N LYS A 118 -10.88 -6.81 41.08
CA LYS A 118 -11.28 -8.09 41.70
C LYS A 118 -10.17 -8.70 42.53
N PHE A 119 -8.92 -8.63 42.08
CA PHE A 119 -7.77 -9.13 42.82
C PHE A 119 -7.54 -8.34 44.12
N LEU A 120 -7.57 -7.01 44.05
CA LEU A 120 -7.42 -6.13 45.22
C LEU A 120 -8.56 -6.29 46.23
N ASP A 121 -9.80 -6.43 45.77
CA ASP A 121 -10.95 -6.73 46.65
C ASP A 121 -10.75 -8.10 47.32
N THR A 122 -10.29 -9.12 46.59
CA THR A 122 -10.06 -10.45 47.16
C THR A 122 -8.95 -10.46 48.21
N GLU A 123 -7.89 -9.66 48.03
CA GLU A 123 -6.79 -9.52 49.00
C GLU A 123 -7.18 -8.69 50.23
N TYR A 124 -8.12 -7.73 50.08
CA TYR A 124 -8.62 -6.92 51.18
C TYR A 124 -9.64 -7.65 52.09
N TYR A 125 -10.33 -8.66 51.56
CA TYR A 125 -11.33 -9.47 52.28
C TYR A 125 -10.82 -10.86 52.71
N ALA A 126 -9.52 -11.15 52.57
CA ALA A 126 -8.84 -12.35 53.08
C ALA A 126 -8.02 -12.03 54.33
#